data_AF-K4KN22-F1
#
_entry.id   AF-K4KN22-F1
#
_cell.length_a   1.000
_cell.length_b   1.000
_cell.length_c   1.000
_cell.angle_alpha   90.00
_cell.angle_beta   90.00
_cell.angle_gamma   90.00
#
_symmetry.space_group_name_H-M   'P 1'
#
loop_
_entity.id
_entity.type
_entity.pdbx_description
1 polymer ?
#
loop_
_entity_poly.entity_id
_entity_poly.type
_entity_poly.pdbx_seq_one_letter_code
_entity_poly.pdbx_strand_id
1 'polypeptide(L)'
;MFARLFATNDKPYIPGWDKRRKIEFDLSGVRFSLEVPDSNVPDANVLIAPSRINIFDPDNYPFAEDRPDYTVSGIESCTLMTQYYETKGALIGGITGGISLAVSLAQVRDLPEGMSCFVAADFRQVVDRDMYFNFGPPNTNSFMPIAPVNWGVRTLAGIDWISYSVLPDNQRYKEKLTPSASKYCSFVMLTPIDASHFVSICVSIDNYLPSAEAVNCLCRKVDELIDSFVLTGIKQAIDLSSLRGDRPPIHWVEHLMISKEVAPKIYKRVIDKYGSAPPEFQLSK
;
A
#
# COMPACT_ATOMS: atom_id res chain seq x y z
N MET A 1 -2.56 8.04 30.29
CA MET A 1 -3.49 9.20 30.17
C MET A 1 -2.78 10.55 30.19
N PHE A 2 -1.62 10.69 30.86
CA PHE A 2 -0.80 11.92 30.87
C PHE A 2 -0.24 12.35 29.50
N ALA A 3 0.05 11.42 28.60
CA ALA A 3 0.61 11.73 27.28
C ALA A 3 -0.26 12.67 26.43
N ARG A 4 -1.60 12.64 26.61
CA ARG A 4 -2.52 13.57 25.94
C ARG A 4 -2.34 15.02 26.42
N LEU A 5 -1.90 15.24 27.66
CA LEU A 5 -1.70 16.59 28.22
C LEU A 5 -0.51 17.32 27.56
N PHE A 6 0.40 16.57 26.94
CA PHE A 6 1.58 17.09 26.25
C PHE A 6 1.47 17.00 24.73
N ALA A 7 0.30 16.58 24.22
CA ALA A 7 0.05 16.53 22.79
C ALA A 7 -0.01 17.94 22.21
N THR A 8 0.64 18.14 21.06
CA THR A 8 0.56 19.37 20.28
C THR A 8 0.25 19.02 18.84
N ASN A 9 -0.05 20.02 18.00
CA ASN A 9 -0.21 19.77 16.57
C ASN A 9 1.08 19.26 15.92
N ASP A 10 2.26 19.60 16.47
CA ASP A 10 3.57 19.14 16.00
C ASP A 10 3.97 17.76 16.54
N LYS A 11 3.38 17.36 17.68
CA LYS A 11 3.61 16.07 18.33
C LYS A 11 2.23 15.48 18.67
N PRO A 12 1.49 15.03 17.66
CA PRO A 12 0.17 14.51 17.88
C PRO A 12 0.22 13.22 18.69
N TYR A 13 -0.80 13.01 19.52
CA TYR A 13 -0.93 11.82 20.36
C TYR A 13 -1.87 10.81 19.70
N ILE A 14 -1.47 9.53 19.66
CA ILE A 14 -2.31 8.43 19.23
C ILE A 14 -2.76 7.64 20.46
N PRO A 15 -4.05 7.69 20.82
CA PRO A 15 -4.59 6.88 21.91
C PRO A 15 -4.27 5.39 21.76
N GLY A 16 -3.74 4.78 22.82
CA GLY A 16 -3.51 3.33 22.87
C GLY A 16 -2.24 2.84 22.18
N TRP A 17 -1.45 3.73 21.56
CA TRP A 17 -0.28 3.34 20.75
C TRP A 17 0.74 2.46 21.47
N ASP A 18 0.99 2.73 22.76
CA ASP A 18 1.97 1.98 23.56
C ASP A 18 1.47 0.59 23.97
N LYS A 19 0.17 0.31 23.85
CA LYS A 19 -0.42 -0.99 24.16
C LYS A 19 -0.50 -1.82 22.88
N ARG A 20 0.57 -2.54 22.58
CA ARG A 20 0.65 -3.40 21.40
C ARG A 20 0.22 -4.82 21.71
N ARG A 21 -0.40 -5.46 20.72
CA ARG A 21 -0.63 -6.90 20.71
C ARG A 21 0.01 -7.51 19.47
N LYS A 22 0.49 -8.74 19.63
CA LYS A 22 0.99 -9.52 18.52
C LYS A 22 -0.18 -10.13 17.76
N ILE A 23 -0.14 -10.04 16.44
CA ILE A 23 -1.07 -10.71 15.54
C ILE A 23 -0.26 -11.60 14.61
N GLU A 24 -0.75 -12.81 14.38
CA GLU A 24 -0.06 -13.84 13.62
C GLU A 24 -1.00 -14.49 12.61
N PHE A 25 -0.47 -14.74 11.41
CA PHE A 25 -1.13 -15.46 10.34
C PHE A 25 -0.23 -16.60 9.86
N ASP A 26 -0.82 -17.78 9.68
CA ASP A 26 -0.23 -18.93 9.00
C ASP A 26 -0.78 -18.96 7.57
N LEU A 27 0.10 -18.68 6.61
CA LEU A 27 -0.16 -18.56 5.18
C LEU A 27 0.37 -19.83 4.49
N SER A 28 -0.31 -20.96 4.74
CA SER A 28 0.08 -22.28 4.23
C SER A 28 1.53 -22.70 4.57
N GLY A 29 1.96 -22.45 5.81
CA GLY A 29 3.30 -22.79 6.32
C GLY A 29 4.27 -21.61 6.39
N VAL A 30 3.98 -20.50 5.70
CA VAL A 30 4.68 -19.23 5.89
C VAL A 30 4.00 -18.47 7.03
N ARG A 31 4.75 -18.07 8.05
CA ARG A 31 4.20 -17.34 9.20
C ARG A 31 4.51 -15.86 9.10
N PHE A 32 3.46 -15.04 9.06
CA PHE A 32 3.55 -13.58 9.12
C PHE A 32 3.07 -13.10 10.48
N SER A 33 3.83 -12.20 11.11
CA SER A 33 3.43 -11.59 12.38
C SER A 33 3.84 -10.13 12.48
N LEU A 34 3.08 -9.38 13.28
CA LEU A 34 3.31 -7.96 13.54
C LEU A 34 2.81 -7.57 14.93
N GLU A 35 3.39 -6.51 15.49
CA GLU A 35 2.93 -5.93 16.75
C GLU A 35 2.24 -4.59 16.49
N VAL A 36 0.93 -4.56 16.70
CA VAL A 36 0.10 -3.40 16.42
C VAL A 36 -0.68 -2.98 17.67
N PRO A 37 -0.89 -1.67 17.88
CA PRO A 37 -1.89 -1.22 18.83
C PRO A 37 -3.29 -1.56 18.34
N ASP A 38 -4.28 -1.52 19.24
CA ASP A 38 -5.68 -1.61 18.84
C ASP A 38 -6.10 -0.35 18.07
N SER A 39 -6.91 -0.52 17.02
CA SER A 39 -7.59 0.58 16.36
C SER A 39 -8.31 1.44 17.39
N ASN A 40 -8.11 2.76 17.30
CA ASN A 40 -8.73 3.71 18.21
C ASN A 40 -9.89 4.49 17.56
N VAL A 41 -10.27 4.09 16.34
CA VAL A 41 -11.35 4.67 15.55
C VAL A 41 -12.60 3.81 15.74
N PRO A 42 -13.65 4.32 16.41
CA PRO A 42 -14.93 3.65 16.50
C PRO A 42 -15.52 3.47 15.10
N ASP A 43 -16.18 2.33 14.84
CA ASP A 43 -16.88 2.02 13.59
C ASP A 43 -16.01 1.99 12.32
N ALA A 44 -14.68 2.00 12.45
CA ALA A 44 -13.81 1.70 11.33
C ALA A 44 -14.04 0.26 10.87
N ASN A 45 -13.97 0.02 9.55
CA ASN A 45 -14.01 -1.31 8.93
C ASN A 45 -12.71 -2.08 9.23
N VAL A 46 -12.43 -2.28 10.53
CA VAL A 46 -11.31 -3.06 11.05
C VAL A 46 -11.58 -4.51 10.70
N LEU A 47 -10.68 -5.08 9.93
CA LEU A 47 -10.70 -6.47 9.54
C LEU A 47 -9.48 -7.16 10.12
N ILE A 48 -9.68 -8.37 10.65
CA ILE A 48 -8.61 -9.31 10.97
C ILE A 48 -9.09 -10.66 10.44
N ALA A 49 -8.43 -11.15 9.40
CA ALA A 49 -8.73 -12.44 8.82
C ALA A 49 -8.44 -13.57 9.84
N PRO A 50 -8.97 -14.79 9.60
CA PRO A 50 -8.60 -15.95 10.40
C PRO A 50 -7.08 -16.13 10.46
N SER A 51 -6.58 -16.60 11.60
CA SER A 51 -5.15 -16.81 11.85
C SER A 51 -4.50 -17.87 10.95
N ARG A 52 -5.30 -18.69 10.26
CA ARG A 52 -4.82 -19.69 9.29
C ARG A 52 -5.56 -19.52 7.99
N ILE A 53 -4.80 -19.35 6.91
CA ILE A 53 -5.33 -19.09 5.57
C ILE A 53 -4.63 -20.03 4.60
N ASN A 54 -5.42 -20.75 3.83
CA ASN A 54 -4.89 -21.52 2.72
C ASN A 54 -4.69 -20.58 1.52
N ILE A 55 -3.44 -20.20 1.24
CA ILE A 55 -3.13 -19.27 0.14
C ILE A 55 -3.45 -19.86 -1.25
N PHE A 56 -3.65 -21.18 -1.35
CA PHE A 56 -3.98 -21.87 -2.60
C PHE A 56 -5.49 -22.00 -2.83
N ASP A 57 -6.31 -21.59 -1.88
CA ASP A 57 -7.76 -21.62 -2.03
C ASP A 57 -8.23 -20.37 -2.82
N PRO A 58 -8.74 -20.55 -4.05
CA PRO A 58 -9.14 -19.43 -4.91
C PRO A 58 -10.30 -18.63 -4.33
N ASP A 59 -11.12 -19.21 -3.43
CA ASP A 59 -12.26 -18.54 -2.82
C ASP A 59 -11.83 -17.40 -1.87
N ASN A 60 -10.57 -17.40 -1.43
CA ASN A 60 -9.99 -16.31 -0.66
C ASN A 60 -9.72 -15.04 -1.50
N TYR A 61 -9.77 -15.14 -2.83
CA TYR A 61 -9.42 -14.09 -3.78
C TYR A 61 -10.64 -13.74 -4.63
N PRO A 62 -11.54 -12.88 -4.13
CA PRO A 62 -12.77 -12.54 -4.83
C PRO A 62 -12.43 -11.82 -6.13
N PHE A 63 -12.70 -12.49 -7.26
CA PHE A 63 -12.61 -11.91 -8.59
C PHE A 63 -13.95 -11.27 -8.95
N ALA A 64 -13.94 -10.00 -9.32
CA ALA A 64 -15.13 -9.33 -9.80
C ALA A 64 -15.19 -9.45 -11.33
N GLU A 65 -16.04 -10.36 -11.82
CA GLU A 65 -16.20 -10.67 -13.26
C GLU A 65 -16.66 -9.45 -14.09
N ASP A 66 -17.37 -8.49 -13.48
CA ASP A 66 -17.94 -7.32 -14.17
C ASP A 66 -17.00 -6.09 -14.22
N ARG A 67 -15.71 -6.27 -13.93
CA ARG A 67 -14.74 -5.17 -14.00
C ARG A 67 -14.45 -4.82 -15.46
N PRO A 68 -14.44 -3.52 -15.84
CA PRO A 68 -13.94 -3.13 -17.16
C PRO A 68 -12.51 -3.65 -17.36
N ASP A 69 -12.21 -4.22 -18.53
CA ASP A 69 -10.90 -4.84 -18.88
C ASP A 69 -9.70 -4.01 -18.44
N TYR A 70 -9.85 -2.70 -18.56
CA TYR A 70 -8.81 -1.73 -18.27
C TYR A 70 -8.44 -1.60 -16.78
N THR A 71 -9.21 -2.24 -15.90
CA THR A 71 -9.02 -2.34 -14.44
C THR A 71 -8.58 -3.72 -13.98
N VAL A 72 -8.51 -4.71 -14.89
CA VAL A 72 -8.13 -6.08 -14.57
C VAL A 72 -6.61 -6.18 -14.52
N SER A 73 -6.08 -6.37 -13.31
CA SER A 73 -4.64 -6.50 -13.05
C SER A 73 -4.13 -7.92 -13.25
N GLY A 74 -4.98 -8.95 -13.21
CA GLY A 74 -4.52 -10.35 -13.07
C GLY A 74 -3.83 -10.63 -11.73
N ILE A 75 -3.91 -9.68 -10.79
CA ILE A 75 -3.40 -9.76 -9.43
C ILE A 75 -4.61 -9.57 -8.51
N GLU A 76 -5.05 -10.66 -7.90
CA GLU A 76 -6.17 -10.64 -6.96
C GLU A 76 -5.63 -10.65 -5.53
N SER A 77 -6.35 -10.00 -4.61
CA SER A 77 -5.88 -9.87 -3.24
C SER A 77 -6.96 -10.20 -2.22
N CYS A 78 -6.50 -10.81 -1.13
CA CYS A 78 -7.24 -11.04 0.10
C CYS A 78 -6.69 -10.09 1.16
N THR A 79 -7.56 -9.31 1.81
CA THR A 79 -7.12 -8.47 2.93
C THR A 79 -6.96 -9.31 4.18
N LEU A 80 -5.76 -9.36 4.74
CA LEU A 80 -5.47 -10.05 6.00
C LEU A 80 -5.84 -9.20 7.20
N MET A 81 -5.58 -7.88 7.11
CA MET A 81 -5.82 -6.95 8.20
C MET A 81 -6.03 -5.54 7.71
N THR A 82 -6.91 -4.81 8.38
CA THR A 82 -6.95 -3.34 8.37
C THR A 82 -6.97 -2.79 9.79
N GLN A 83 -6.21 -1.72 10.04
CA GLN A 83 -6.23 -0.98 11.31
C GLN A 83 -6.22 0.52 11.04
N TYR A 84 -6.85 1.29 11.92
CA TYR A 84 -6.95 2.74 11.81
C TYR A 84 -6.60 3.40 13.14
N TYR A 85 -5.78 4.43 13.08
CA TYR A 85 -5.30 5.15 14.26
C TYR A 85 -5.46 6.64 14.05
N GLU A 86 -6.51 7.22 14.63
CA GLU A 86 -6.68 8.66 14.68
C GLU A 86 -5.68 9.30 15.63
N THR A 87 -5.18 10.45 15.19
CA THR A 87 -4.29 11.31 15.93
C THR A 87 -5.07 12.45 16.57
N LYS A 88 -4.70 12.80 17.80
CA LYS A 88 -5.30 13.90 18.57
C LYS A 88 -4.24 14.97 18.81
N GLY A 89 -4.58 16.21 18.46
CA GLY A 89 -3.77 17.39 18.75
C GLY A 89 -3.89 17.84 20.21
N ALA A 90 -3.63 19.13 20.45
CA ALA A 90 -3.74 19.74 21.78
C ALA A 90 -5.11 19.50 22.43
N LEU A 91 -5.21 19.62 23.76
CA LEU A 91 -6.35 19.21 24.60
C LEU A 91 -7.77 19.59 24.13
N ILE A 92 -7.91 20.70 23.39
CA ILE A 92 -9.18 21.25 22.89
C ILE A 92 -9.36 20.99 21.37
N GLY A 93 -8.35 20.44 20.70
CA GLY A 93 -8.34 20.13 19.27
C GLY A 93 -9.08 18.84 18.93
N GLY A 94 -9.68 18.82 17.73
CA GLY A 94 -10.28 17.63 17.12
C GLY A 94 -9.23 16.66 16.56
N ILE A 95 -9.70 15.73 15.73
CA ILE A 95 -8.85 14.79 14.98
C ILE A 95 -7.91 15.59 14.08
N THR A 96 -6.60 15.34 14.17
CA THR A 96 -5.59 16.06 13.40
C THR A 96 -5.12 15.32 12.16
N GLY A 97 -5.47 14.03 12.05
CA GLY A 97 -5.01 13.11 11.03
C GLY A 97 -5.09 11.67 11.55
N GLY A 98 -4.45 10.73 10.87
CA GLY A 98 -4.37 9.34 11.29
C GLY A 98 -3.32 8.54 10.54
N ILE A 99 -3.13 7.32 11.02
CA ILE A 99 -2.38 6.26 10.36
C ILE A 99 -3.36 5.15 10.03
N SER A 100 -3.39 4.68 8.79
CA SER A 100 -4.07 3.45 8.41
C SER A 100 -3.05 2.40 8.02
N LEU A 101 -3.31 1.15 8.37
CA LEU A 101 -2.49 -0.01 8.04
C LEU A 101 -3.39 -1.02 7.33
N ALA A 102 -2.95 -1.49 6.17
CA ALA A 102 -3.51 -2.63 5.47
C ALA A 102 -2.42 -3.67 5.21
N VAL A 103 -2.74 -4.93 5.52
CA VAL A 103 -1.93 -6.08 5.13
C VAL A 103 -2.77 -6.93 4.21
N SER A 104 -2.24 -7.25 3.04
CA SER A 104 -2.91 -8.04 2.02
C SER A 104 -2.03 -9.19 1.55
N LEU A 105 -2.67 -10.30 1.25
CA LEU A 105 -2.09 -11.43 0.54
C LEU A 105 -2.56 -11.33 -0.91
N ALA A 106 -1.64 -11.39 -1.86
CA ALA A 106 -1.96 -11.29 -3.28
C ALA A 106 -1.57 -12.57 -4.03
N GLN A 107 -2.36 -12.90 -5.04
CA GLN A 107 -2.17 -13.98 -6.00
C GLN A 107 -2.05 -13.39 -7.40
N VAL A 108 -0.98 -13.75 -8.11
CA VAL A 108 -0.78 -13.40 -9.52
C VAL A 108 -1.33 -14.55 -10.37
N ARG A 109 -2.55 -14.38 -10.90
CA ARG A 109 -3.22 -15.42 -11.71
C ARG A 109 -2.64 -15.54 -13.10
N ASP A 110 -2.26 -14.42 -13.69
CA ASP A 110 -1.83 -14.34 -15.09
C ASP A 110 -0.30 -14.42 -15.24
N LEU A 111 0.39 -15.00 -14.26
CA LEU A 111 1.85 -15.15 -14.32
C LEU A 111 2.20 -16.18 -15.41
N PRO A 112 2.97 -15.81 -16.46
CA PRO A 112 3.30 -16.74 -17.54
C PRO A 112 4.04 -17.98 -17.05
N GLU A 113 3.87 -19.09 -17.76
CA GLU A 113 4.62 -20.32 -17.49
C GLU A 113 6.13 -20.04 -17.55
N GLY A 114 6.86 -20.49 -16.53
CA GLY A 114 8.30 -20.25 -16.38
C GLY A 114 8.68 -18.99 -15.60
N MET A 115 7.73 -18.08 -15.31
CA MET A 115 7.97 -16.95 -14.40
C MET A 115 7.64 -17.32 -12.96
N SER A 116 8.30 -16.65 -12.01
CA SER A 116 8.07 -16.85 -10.59
C SER A 116 8.30 -15.58 -9.78
N CYS A 117 7.45 -15.33 -8.78
CA CYS A 117 7.67 -14.27 -7.80
C CYS A 117 8.97 -14.48 -6.98
N PHE A 118 9.57 -15.67 -7.00
CA PHE A 118 10.89 -15.92 -6.40
C PHE A 118 12.08 -15.56 -7.30
N VAL A 119 11.83 -15.06 -8.51
CA VAL A 119 12.86 -14.51 -9.41
C VAL A 119 12.77 -12.98 -9.35
N ALA A 120 13.87 -12.30 -9.03
CA ALA A 120 13.87 -10.86 -8.76
C ALA A 120 13.37 -10.02 -9.96
N ALA A 121 13.78 -10.39 -11.17
CA ALA A 121 13.35 -9.71 -12.40
C ALA A 121 11.84 -9.87 -12.65
N ASP A 122 11.30 -11.07 -12.45
CA ASP A 122 9.89 -11.37 -12.64
C ASP A 122 9.04 -10.69 -11.55
N PHE A 123 9.48 -10.78 -10.29
CA PHE A 123 8.80 -10.12 -9.17
C PHE A 123 8.78 -8.61 -9.34
N ARG A 124 9.84 -8.03 -9.91
CA ARG A 124 9.83 -6.60 -10.24
C ARG A 124 8.70 -6.24 -11.21
N GLN A 125 8.45 -7.07 -12.22
CA GLN A 125 7.33 -6.86 -13.16
C GLN A 125 5.98 -6.99 -12.44
N VAL A 126 5.85 -7.93 -11.50
CA VAL A 126 4.66 -8.06 -10.63
C VAL A 126 4.43 -6.78 -9.84
N VAL A 127 5.47 -6.22 -9.19
CA VAL A 127 5.34 -4.96 -8.43
C VAL A 127 5.01 -3.78 -9.35
N ASP A 128 5.60 -3.71 -10.54
CA ASP A 128 5.31 -2.64 -11.50
C ASP A 128 3.85 -2.67 -11.96
N ARG A 129 3.32 -3.88 -12.20
CA ARG A 129 1.93 -4.10 -12.54
C ARG A 129 1.00 -3.78 -11.37
N ASP A 130 1.29 -4.30 -10.17
CA ASP A 130 0.53 -3.99 -8.95
C ASP A 130 0.44 -2.47 -8.71
N MET A 131 1.58 -1.78 -8.78
CA MET A 131 1.65 -0.32 -8.62
C MET A 131 0.85 0.43 -9.68
N TYR A 132 0.90 -0.01 -10.94
CA TYR A 132 0.12 0.59 -12.03
C TYR A 132 -1.39 0.48 -11.79
N PHE A 133 -1.88 -0.67 -11.34
CA PHE A 133 -3.32 -0.88 -11.12
C PHE A 133 -3.83 -0.27 -9.81
N ASN A 134 -3.01 -0.29 -8.74
CA ASN A 134 -3.40 0.23 -7.43
C ASN A 134 -3.23 1.74 -7.29
N PHE A 135 -2.21 2.34 -7.92
CA PHE A 135 -1.90 3.77 -7.76
C PHE A 135 -1.95 4.53 -9.09
N GLY A 136 -1.98 3.82 -10.21
CA GLY A 136 -1.89 4.41 -11.51
C GLY A 136 -3.24 4.59 -12.21
N PRO A 137 -3.23 4.51 -13.54
CA PRO A 137 -4.32 4.85 -14.47
C PRO A 137 -5.71 4.29 -14.15
N PRO A 138 -5.83 3.02 -13.74
CA PRO A 138 -7.12 2.41 -13.47
C PRO A 138 -7.76 2.92 -12.17
N ASN A 139 -6.96 3.47 -11.25
CA ASN A 139 -7.47 4.06 -10.03
C ASN A 139 -7.95 5.48 -10.31
N THR A 140 -9.28 5.67 -10.33
CA THR A 140 -9.93 6.95 -10.61
C THR A 140 -10.00 7.89 -9.40
N ASN A 141 -9.29 7.56 -8.31
CA ASN A 141 -9.23 8.42 -7.13
C ASN A 141 -8.69 9.81 -7.49
N SER A 142 -9.33 10.82 -6.90
CA SER A 142 -9.17 12.23 -7.21
C SER A 142 -7.81 12.85 -6.86
N PHE A 143 -6.82 12.06 -6.41
CA PHE A 143 -5.57 12.55 -5.81
C PHE A 143 -4.30 12.37 -6.66
N MET A 144 -4.39 11.83 -7.89
CA MET A 144 -3.28 11.61 -8.85
C MET A 144 -1.92 11.41 -8.17
N PRO A 145 -1.61 10.19 -7.69
CA PRO A 145 -0.41 10.00 -6.91
C PRO A 145 0.85 10.04 -7.78
N ILE A 146 1.99 10.19 -7.11
CA ILE A 146 3.34 10.01 -7.60
C ILE A 146 3.85 8.73 -6.93
N ALA A 147 4.18 7.73 -7.74
CA ALA A 147 4.73 6.46 -7.28
C ALA A 147 5.66 5.88 -8.36
N PRO A 148 6.75 5.18 -7.99
CA PRO A 148 7.25 5.02 -6.64
C PRO A 148 8.15 6.21 -6.26
N VAL A 149 8.06 6.66 -5.01
CA VAL A 149 9.01 7.60 -4.40
C VAL A 149 9.87 6.84 -3.40
N ASN A 150 11.16 7.15 -3.26
CA ASN A 150 12.07 6.44 -2.35
C ASN A 150 12.04 4.91 -2.56
N TRP A 151 12.04 4.48 -3.84
CA TRP A 151 12.13 3.06 -4.15
C TRP A 151 13.40 2.45 -3.54
N GLY A 152 13.27 1.28 -2.94
CA GLY A 152 14.42 0.56 -2.41
C GLY A 152 14.07 -0.86 -1.99
N VAL A 153 15.07 -1.51 -1.40
CA VAL A 153 14.91 -2.82 -0.76
C VAL A 153 15.28 -2.68 0.72
N ARG A 154 14.37 -3.09 1.59
CA ARG A 154 14.56 -3.11 3.05
C ARG A 154 14.59 -4.55 3.51
N THR A 155 15.60 -4.92 4.29
CA THR A 155 15.67 -6.25 4.90
C THR A 155 15.05 -6.19 6.30
N LEU A 156 14.01 -6.98 6.54
CA LEU A 156 13.33 -7.11 7.83
C LEU A 156 13.38 -8.55 8.29
N ALA A 157 13.88 -8.81 9.50
CA ALA A 157 14.03 -10.15 10.07
C ALA A 157 14.74 -11.15 9.11
N GLY A 158 15.68 -10.67 8.30
CA GLY A 158 16.43 -11.48 7.32
C GLY A 158 15.71 -11.73 5.99
N ILE A 159 14.53 -11.14 5.77
CA ILE A 159 13.79 -11.21 4.52
C ILE A 159 13.88 -9.87 3.80
N ASP A 160 14.15 -9.90 2.50
CA ASP A 160 14.15 -8.71 1.66
C ASP A 160 12.73 -8.33 1.23
N TRP A 161 12.42 -7.04 1.36
CA TRP A 161 11.17 -6.41 0.94
C TRP A 161 11.46 -5.31 -0.05
N ILE A 162 10.75 -5.28 -1.17
CA ILE A 162 10.66 -4.06 -1.97
C ILE A 162 9.87 -3.04 -1.17
N SER A 163 10.36 -1.81 -1.08
CA SER A 163 9.67 -0.71 -0.42
C SER A 163 9.63 0.52 -1.29
N TYR A 164 8.51 1.24 -1.29
CA TYR A 164 8.39 2.56 -1.90
C TYR A 164 7.30 3.38 -1.20
N SER A 165 7.34 4.69 -1.43
CA SER A 165 6.33 5.63 -0.99
C SER A 165 5.43 6.06 -2.15
N VAL A 166 4.20 6.41 -1.82
CA VAL A 166 3.20 6.99 -2.73
C VAL A 166 2.80 8.34 -2.18
N LEU A 167 3.03 9.40 -2.96
CA LEU A 167 2.77 10.79 -2.55
C LEU A 167 1.69 11.41 -3.45
N PRO A 168 0.90 12.39 -3.00
CA PRO A 168 0.01 13.15 -3.88
C PRO A 168 0.83 14.01 -4.84
N ASP A 169 0.39 14.13 -6.10
CA ASP A 169 0.96 15.11 -7.03
C ASP A 169 0.45 16.52 -6.68
N ASN A 170 1.06 17.11 -5.65
CA ASN A 170 0.70 18.43 -5.15
C ASN A 170 0.91 19.53 -6.20
N GLN A 171 1.80 19.37 -7.20
CA GLN A 171 2.01 20.39 -8.22
C GLN A 171 0.78 20.52 -9.13
N ARG A 172 0.17 19.40 -9.52
CA ARG A 172 -1.12 19.39 -10.25
C ARG A 172 -2.31 19.71 -9.35
N TYR A 173 -2.20 19.46 -8.05
CA TYR A 173 -3.23 19.82 -7.08
C TYR A 173 -3.27 21.31 -6.72
N LYS A 174 -2.23 22.09 -7.03
CA LYS A 174 -2.14 23.53 -6.69
C LYS A 174 -3.34 24.36 -7.11
N GLU A 175 -4.07 23.94 -8.15
CA GLU A 175 -5.26 24.63 -8.64
C GLU A 175 -6.53 24.36 -7.81
N LYS A 176 -6.51 23.39 -6.86
CA LYS A 176 -7.68 22.97 -6.06
C LYS A 176 -7.43 22.85 -4.56
N LEU A 177 -6.25 23.23 -4.06
CA LEU A 177 -5.93 23.16 -2.62
C LEU A 177 -6.82 24.13 -1.83
N THR A 178 -7.91 23.62 -1.25
CA THR A 178 -8.47 24.22 -0.04
C THR A 178 -7.45 24.03 1.09
N PRO A 179 -7.43 24.90 2.12
CA PRO A 179 -6.61 24.70 3.34
C PRO A 179 -6.85 23.35 4.05
N SER A 180 -7.92 22.64 3.68
CA SER A 180 -8.33 21.32 4.15
C SER A 180 -7.91 20.14 3.25
N ALA A 181 -7.15 20.39 2.17
CA ALA A 181 -6.69 19.31 1.31
C ALA A 181 -5.77 18.36 2.09
N SER A 182 -6.28 17.14 2.35
CA SER A 182 -5.57 16.11 3.11
C SER A 182 -4.20 15.84 2.47
N LYS A 183 -3.15 15.93 3.28
CA LYS A 183 -1.83 15.45 2.89
C LYS A 183 -1.80 13.95 3.16
N TYR A 184 -1.92 13.19 2.09
CA TYR A 184 -1.79 11.74 2.10
C TYR A 184 -0.33 11.33 1.85
N CYS A 185 0.14 10.26 2.45
CA CYS A 185 1.37 9.58 2.07
C CYS A 185 1.21 8.11 2.39
N SER A 186 1.55 7.21 1.47
CA SER A 186 1.60 5.77 1.77
C SER A 186 3.01 5.23 1.68
N PHE A 187 3.29 4.25 2.52
CA PHE A 187 4.49 3.43 2.49
C PHE A 187 4.04 2.01 2.16
N VAL A 188 4.53 1.50 1.03
CA VAL A 188 4.19 0.17 0.53
C VAL A 188 5.41 -0.72 0.65
N MET A 189 5.21 -1.94 1.14
CA MET A 189 6.22 -2.98 1.22
C MET A 189 5.70 -4.29 0.65
N LEU A 190 6.48 -4.95 -0.19
CA LEU A 190 6.09 -6.20 -0.85
C LEU A 190 7.21 -7.24 -0.78
N THR A 191 6.84 -8.49 -0.52
CA THR A 191 7.78 -9.62 -0.57
C THR A 191 7.05 -10.89 -1.05
N PRO A 192 7.69 -11.74 -1.89
CA PRO A 192 7.08 -12.98 -2.33
C PRO A 192 7.05 -14.00 -1.20
N ILE A 193 6.00 -14.82 -1.18
CA ILE A 193 5.85 -15.93 -0.22
C ILE A 193 5.70 -17.29 -0.91
N ASP A 194 5.37 -17.29 -2.20
CA ASP A 194 5.27 -18.47 -3.05
C ASP A 194 5.53 -18.08 -4.53
N ALA A 195 5.56 -19.04 -5.45
CA ALA A 195 5.86 -18.78 -6.87
C ALA A 195 4.87 -17.81 -7.55
N SER A 196 3.62 -17.78 -7.11
CA SER A 196 2.58 -16.86 -7.63
C SER A 196 1.92 -16.02 -6.53
N HIS A 197 2.48 -15.98 -5.32
CA HIS A 197 1.90 -15.24 -4.19
C HIS A 197 2.90 -14.32 -3.52
N PHE A 198 2.42 -13.16 -3.07
CA PHE A 198 3.21 -12.20 -2.30
C PHE A 198 2.37 -11.56 -1.20
N VAL A 199 3.03 -11.07 -0.15
CA VAL A 199 2.42 -10.24 0.88
C VAL A 199 2.72 -8.79 0.55
N SER A 200 1.69 -7.94 0.66
CA SER A 200 1.78 -6.50 0.54
C SER A 200 1.34 -5.84 1.83
N ILE A 201 2.09 -4.85 2.27
CA ILE A 201 1.78 -4.02 3.43
C ILE A 201 1.71 -2.59 2.95
N CYS A 202 0.62 -1.90 3.25
CA CYS A 202 0.44 -0.49 2.98
C CYS A 202 0.17 0.23 4.30
N VAL A 203 1.03 1.18 4.66
CA VAL A 203 0.79 2.08 5.79
C VAL A 203 0.60 3.48 5.25
N SER A 204 -0.56 4.07 5.47
CA SER A 204 -0.88 5.41 5.00
C SER A 204 -0.97 6.37 6.18
N ILE A 205 -0.45 7.58 5.97
CA ILE A 205 -0.64 8.73 6.84
C ILE A 205 -1.64 9.65 6.15
N ASP A 206 -2.77 9.86 6.80
CA ASP A 206 -3.81 10.80 6.39
C ASP A 206 -3.72 12.02 7.30
N ASN A 207 -3.22 13.16 6.83
CA ASN A 207 -3.03 14.31 7.73
C ASN A 207 -3.89 15.50 7.34
N TYR A 208 -4.66 16.02 8.31
CA TYR A 208 -5.48 17.21 8.16
C TYR A 208 -4.72 18.50 8.53
N LEU A 209 -3.51 18.42 9.12
CA LEU A 209 -2.66 19.58 9.44
C LEU A 209 -1.14 19.34 9.23
N PRO A 210 -0.33 20.35 8.85
CA PRO A 210 0.74 20.15 7.89
C PRO A 210 2.16 20.49 8.37
N SER A 211 2.45 20.56 9.68
CA SER A 211 3.82 20.86 10.13
C SER A 211 4.77 19.70 9.81
N ALA A 212 6.01 20.04 9.44
CA ALA A 212 7.02 19.03 9.11
C ALA A 212 7.33 18.14 10.32
N GLU A 213 7.24 18.71 11.52
CA GLU A 213 7.41 18.05 12.80
C GLU A 213 6.34 16.98 13.03
N ALA A 214 5.07 17.28 12.75
CA ALA A 214 3.98 16.32 12.87
C ALA A 214 4.17 15.14 11.91
N VAL A 215 4.52 15.43 10.66
CA VAL A 215 4.83 14.40 9.65
C VAL A 215 5.99 13.52 10.13
N ASN A 216 7.10 14.12 10.58
CA ASN A 216 8.24 13.36 11.11
C ASN A 216 7.87 12.52 12.33
N CYS A 217 6.97 13.01 13.19
CA CYS A 217 6.47 12.26 14.34
C CYS A 217 5.68 11.02 13.90
N LEU A 218 4.77 11.18 12.93
CA LEU A 218 3.98 10.07 12.38
C LEU A 218 4.82 9.09 11.57
N CYS A 219 5.80 9.56 10.78
CA CYS A 219 6.73 8.67 10.07
C CYS A 219 7.50 7.76 11.05
N ARG A 220 7.96 8.27 12.19
CA ARG A 220 8.59 7.41 13.22
C ARG A 220 7.63 6.36 13.76
N LYS A 221 6.36 6.69 13.91
CA LYS A 221 5.33 5.73 14.32
C LYS A 221 5.11 4.65 13.26
N VAL A 222 5.12 5.03 11.98
CA VAL A 222 5.12 4.09 10.87
C VAL A 222 6.36 3.19 10.89
N ASP A 223 7.55 3.74 11.10
CA ASP A 223 8.78 2.96 11.22
C ASP A 223 8.69 1.95 12.38
N GLU A 224 8.18 2.36 13.55
CA GLU A 224 7.96 1.45 14.68
C GLU A 224 6.96 0.31 14.36
N LEU A 225 6.00 0.52 13.46
CA LEU A 225 5.10 -0.55 12.99
C LEU A 225 5.85 -1.47 12.03
N ILE A 226 6.55 -0.89 11.06
CA ILE A 226 7.29 -1.63 10.03
C ILE A 226 8.36 -2.52 10.65
N ASP A 227 9.11 -2.00 11.63
CA ASP A 227 10.16 -2.76 12.32
C ASP A 227 9.62 -3.93 13.14
N SER A 228 8.31 -3.98 13.43
CA SER A 228 7.69 -5.12 14.11
C SER A 228 7.33 -6.28 13.17
N PHE A 229 7.44 -6.10 11.86
CA PHE A 229 7.05 -7.12 10.90
C PHE A 229 8.06 -8.25 10.85
N VAL A 230 7.55 -9.47 11.02
CA VAL A 230 8.34 -10.68 10.99
C VAL A 230 7.66 -11.67 10.07
N LEU A 231 8.40 -12.13 9.07
CA LEU A 231 7.99 -13.17 8.13
C LEU A 231 8.99 -14.33 8.22
N THR A 232 8.47 -15.55 8.39
CA THR A 232 9.29 -16.75 8.58
C THR A 232 8.69 -17.95 7.84
N GLY A 233 9.48 -19.00 7.62
CA GLY A 233 9.01 -20.21 6.93
C GLY A 233 9.00 -20.12 5.41
N ILE A 234 9.54 -19.04 4.83
CA ILE A 234 9.76 -18.95 3.37
C ILE A 234 10.81 -20.00 2.98
N LYS A 235 10.44 -20.91 2.07
CA LYS A 235 11.30 -22.02 1.64
C LYS A 235 12.46 -21.56 0.76
N GLN A 236 12.28 -20.48 0.01
CA GLN A 236 13.25 -19.91 -0.91
C GLN A 236 13.37 -18.42 -0.65
N ALA A 237 14.46 -17.99 -0.01
CA ALA A 237 14.75 -16.58 0.12
C ALA A 237 15.11 -16.01 -1.26
N ILE A 238 14.44 -14.92 -1.65
CA ILE A 238 14.78 -14.16 -2.85
C ILE A 238 15.85 -13.13 -2.49
N ASP A 239 16.90 -13.03 -3.30
CA ASP A 239 17.83 -11.91 -3.21
C ASP A 239 17.33 -10.77 -4.10
N LEU A 240 16.88 -9.69 -3.47
CA LEU A 240 16.40 -8.50 -4.16
C LEU A 240 17.51 -7.45 -4.33
N SER A 241 18.77 -7.78 -4.03
CA SER A 241 19.90 -6.85 -4.12
C SER A 241 20.06 -6.25 -5.52
N SER A 242 19.72 -7.00 -6.58
CA SER A 242 19.74 -6.52 -7.97
C SER A 242 18.72 -5.41 -8.26
N LEU A 243 17.70 -5.27 -7.41
CA LEU A 243 16.67 -4.23 -7.50
C LEU A 243 17.01 -3.00 -6.64
N ARG A 244 18.16 -2.98 -5.97
CA ARG A 244 18.67 -1.82 -5.24
C ARG A 244 19.17 -0.80 -6.25
N GLY A 245 18.45 0.31 -6.38
CA GLY A 245 18.83 1.40 -7.25
C GLY A 245 17.75 2.49 -7.26
N ASP A 246 18.17 3.71 -7.55
CA ASP A 246 17.24 4.84 -7.65
C ASP A 246 16.31 4.64 -8.83
N ARG A 247 15.01 4.70 -8.54
CA ARG A 247 13.97 4.72 -9.56
C ARG A 247 13.33 6.10 -9.59
N PRO A 248 13.24 6.76 -10.76
CA PRO A 248 12.58 8.04 -10.85
C PRO A 248 11.08 7.88 -10.54
N PRO A 249 10.46 8.83 -9.82
CA PRO A 249 9.02 8.83 -9.60
C PRO A 249 8.22 8.94 -10.91
N ILE A 250 7.13 8.20 -11.00
CA ILE A 250 6.19 8.27 -12.13
C ILE A 250 5.05 9.22 -11.77
N HIS A 251 4.78 10.17 -12.65
CA HIS A 251 3.64 11.09 -12.54
C HIS A 251 2.51 10.61 -13.45
N TRP A 252 1.37 10.23 -12.88
CA TRP A 252 0.19 9.82 -13.64
C TRP A 252 -0.61 11.05 -14.11
N VAL A 253 -1.11 11.06 -15.36
CA VAL A 253 -1.80 12.15 -16.07
C VAL A 253 -3.25 11.79 -16.36
N GLU A 254 -4.21 12.67 -16.08
CA GLU A 254 -5.60 12.47 -16.53
C GLU A 254 -5.76 12.66 -18.04
N HIS A 255 -6.41 11.70 -18.71
CA HIS A 255 -6.90 11.83 -20.07
C HIS A 255 -8.41 11.58 -20.14
N LEU A 256 -9.08 12.36 -21.00
CA LEU A 256 -10.50 12.19 -21.30
C LEU A 256 -10.64 11.15 -22.40
N MET A 257 -11.23 9.99 -22.09
CA MET A 257 -11.68 9.03 -23.10
C MET A 257 -13.13 9.31 -23.45
N ILE A 258 -13.39 9.61 -24.71
CA ILE A 258 -14.75 9.72 -25.25
C ILE A 258 -15.12 8.34 -25.81
N SER A 259 -16.04 7.63 -25.15
CA SER A 259 -16.59 6.41 -25.74
C SER A 259 -17.55 6.78 -26.87
N LYS A 260 -17.39 6.13 -28.03
CA LYS A 260 -18.23 6.36 -29.22
C LYS A 260 -19.48 5.48 -29.27
N GLU A 261 -19.64 4.52 -28.36
CA GLU A 261 -20.58 3.41 -28.59
C GLU A 261 -22.00 3.61 -28.03
N VAL A 262 -22.24 4.51 -27.06
CA VAL A 262 -23.62 4.83 -26.62
C VAL A 262 -23.70 6.25 -26.06
N ALA A 263 -24.01 7.23 -26.91
CA ALA A 263 -23.90 8.67 -26.62
C ALA A 263 -22.47 9.06 -26.14
N PRO A 264 -22.01 10.32 -26.29
CA PRO A 264 -20.70 10.70 -25.77
C PRO A 264 -20.71 10.67 -24.24
N LYS A 265 -20.46 9.50 -23.65
CA LYS A 265 -20.06 9.39 -22.24
C LYS A 265 -18.58 9.75 -22.17
N ILE A 266 -18.31 10.88 -21.51
CA ILE A 266 -16.95 11.31 -21.19
C ILE A 266 -16.50 10.50 -19.98
N TYR A 267 -15.57 9.56 -20.20
CA TYR A 267 -14.89 8.86 -19.11
C TYR A 267 -13.58 9.60 -18.83
N LYS A 268 -13.38 9.99 -17.58
CA LYS A 268 -12.07 10.43 -17.11
C LYS A 268 -11.28 9.18 -16.75
N ARG A 269 -10.13 8.97 -17.38
CA ARG A 269 -9.19 7.92 -17.01
C ARG A 269 -7.84 8.55 -16.74
N VAL A 270 -7.25 8.26 -15.59
CA VAL A 270 -5.84 8.58 -15.36
C VAL A 270 -5.04 7.67 -16.31
N ILE A 271 -3.95 8.11 -16.93
CA ILE A 271 -2.97 7.33 -17.71
C ILE A 271 -1.56 7.72 -17.26
N ASP A 272 -0.53 7.03 -17.69
CA ASP A 272 0.85 7.43 -17.35
C ASP A 272 1.28 8.70 -18.13
N LYS A 273 2.50 9.19 -17.86
CA LYS A 273 3.10 10.36 -18.53
C LYS A 273 3.18 10.24 -20.06
N TYR A 274 2.95 9.06 -20.64
CA TYR A 274 3.22 8.77 -22.04
C TYR A 274 2.10 8.03 -22.78
N GLY A 275 0.95 7.78 -22.14
CA GLY A 275 -0.11 6.96 -22.72
C GLY A 275 0.27 5.50 -22.92
N SER A 276 1.22 4.99 -22.12
CA SER A 276 1.71 3.62 -22.21
C SER A 276 0.62 2.63 -21.80
N ALA A 277 0.61 1.47 -22.47
CA ALA A 277 -0.22 0.34 -22.08
C ALA A 277 0.13 -0.13 -20.64
N PRO A 278 -0.80 -0.83 -19.96
CA PRO A 278 -0.48 -1.49 -18.69
C PRO A 278 0.79 -2.34 -18.80
N PRO A 279 1.66 -2.39 -17.78
CA PRO A 279 2.83 -3.26 -17.79
C PRO A 279 2.43 -4.71 -18.04
N GLU A 280 2.92 -5.29 -19.14
CA GLU A 280 2.74 -6.70 -19.48
C GLU A 280 3.90 -7.55 -18.96
N PHE A 281 3.61 -8.81 -18.62
CA PHE A 281 4.65 -9.76 -18.23
C PHE A 281 5.49 -10.16 -19.45
N GLN A 282 6.80 -10.04 -19.31
CA GLN A 282 7.79 -10.43 -20.29
C GLN A 282 8.72 -11.47 -19.66
N LEU A 283 8.95 -12.57 -20.37
CA LEU A 283 9.92 -13.57 -19.94
C LEU A 283 11.32 -12.94 -19.84
N SER A 284 11.93 -13.06 -18.66
CA SER A 284 13.32 -12.67 -18.43
C SER A 284 14.22 -13.48 -19.38
N LYS A 285 14.95 -12.80 -20.27
CA LYS A 285 15.90 -13.42 -21.22
C LYS A 285 17.23 -13.76 -20.56
#